data_AF-A0A2I8VKG6-F1
#
_entry.id   AF-A0A2I8VKG6-F1
#
_cell.length_a   1.000
_cell.length_b   1.000
_cell.length_c   1.000
_cell.angle_alpha   90.00
_cell.angle_beta   90.00
_cell.angle_gamma   90.00
#
_symmetry.space_group_name_H-M   'P 1'
#
loop_
_entity.id
_entity.type
_entity.pdbx_description
1 polymer ?
#
loop_
_entity_poly.entity_id
_entity_poly.type
_entity_poly.pdbx_seq_one_letter_code
_entity_poly.pdbx_strand_id
1 'polypeptide(L)'
;MTDDTDAETQTNEGERSRDAAASPETVDRVAREFTKEGRPFARVTVVRREAPVSAHVGDRAIITPDGELLGWIGGVACAQSVAIREAQAALRDGTPKLVGIAPDPDSVARPGLEAFPMTCHSQGTLELFIEPVTTAARLVVVGDSPIGRAVVRLASELSFEVTAVVPRGSEVQGADEVKTATDDVDALAAELRGATWVVAASMGATDDVTVAAALDAGVPYIGLVSSRRRADELCERVADRTGRSPDDVREAVTSPAGLDIGAKSPEEVGVSVLAELVAVRRTHETGGVFAESVSDTDKPVEDEGGSEMETEESEPEVVTDPVCGMDVVVGEAAVTATHEGTTYHFCGVGCQETFVDDPPRFLERVES
;
A
#
# COMPACT_ATOMS: atom_id res chain seq x y z
N MET A 1 -17.47 62.68 -38.05
CA MET A 1 -16.34 62.41 -37.14
C MET A 1 -16.51 61.00 -36.66
N THR A 2 -15.49 60.21 -36.90
CA THR A 2 -15.41 58.75 -36.91
C THR A 2 -15.34 58.14 -35.52
N ASP A 3 -15.94 56.95 -35.43
CA ASP A 3 -15.67 55.80 -34.57
C ASP A 3 -15.50 55.97 -33.06
N ASP A 4 -16.51 55.50 -32.34
CA ASP A 4 -16.48 55.14 -30.92
C ASP A 4 -17.02 53.69 -30.69
N THR A 5 -17.00 52.83 -31.72
CA THR A 5 -17.65 51.50 -31.69
C THR A 5 -16.66 50.32 -31.62
N ASP A 6 -15.36 50.53 -31.76
CA ASP A 6 -14.38 49.44 -31.90
C ASP A 6 -13.72 48.96 -30.60
N ALA A 7 -13.96 49.63 -29.47
CA ALA A 7 -13.32 49.27 -28.19
C ALA A 7 -14.07 48.20 -27.37
N GLU A 8 -15.39 48.08 -27.50
CA GLU A 8 -16.21 47.11 -26.74
C GLU A 8 -16.28 45.72 -27.40
N THR A 9 -15.94 45.60 -28.69
CA THR A 9 -16.06 44.34 -29.44
C THR A 9 -14.81 43.47 -29.31
N GLN A 10 -13.62 44.06 -29.15
CA GLN A 10 -12.34 43.32 -29.08
C GLN A 10 -12.04 42.69 -27.71
N THR A 11 -12.57 43.24 -26.61
CA THR A 11 -12.49 42.60 -25.28
C THR A 11 -13.30 41.31 -25.23
N ASN A 12 -14.47 41.31 -25.88
CA ASN A 12 -15.46 40.24 -25.84
C ASN A 12 -15.03 38.98 -26.62
N GLU A 13 -14.25 39.11 -27.70
CA GLU A 13 -13.73 37.95 -28.46
C GLU A 13 -12.53 37.27 -27.77
N GLY A 14 -11.68 38.05 -27.09
CA GLY A 14 -10.56 37.54 -26.29
C GLY A 14 -10.99 36.85 -24.99
N GLU A 15 -12.08 37.33 -24.37
CA GLU A 15 -12.72 36.68 -23.22
C GLU A 15 -13.43 35.38 -23.63
N ARG A 16 -14.22 35.37 -24.72
CA ARG A 16 -14.91 34.16 -25.22
C ARG A 16 -13.97 33.03 -25.64
N SER A 17 -12.79 33.34 -26.17
CA SER A 17 -11.78 32.35 -26.57
C SER A 17 -11.08 31.70 -25.36
N ARG A 18 -10.87 32.48 -24.28
CA ARG A 18 -10.37 31.97 -22.99
C ARG A 18 -11.45 31.18 -22.23
N ASP A 19 -12.70 31.63 -22.26
CA ASP A 19 -13.84 30.95 -21.64
C ASP A 19 -14.11 29.58 -22.27
N ALA A 20 -13.89 29.42 -23.58
CA ALA A 20 -14.03 28.12 -24.25
C ALA A 20 -12.98 27.10 -23.76
N ALA A 21 -11.71 27.53 -23.60
CA ALA A 21 -10.62 26.69 -23.10
C ALA A 21 -10.68 26.44 -21.58
N ALA A 22 -11.33 27.33 -20.83
CA ALA A 22 -11.52 27.24 -19.38
C ALA A 22 -12.84 26.55 -18.97
N SER A 23 -13.68 26.17 -19.93
CA SER A 23 -14.97 25.54 -19.63
C SER A 23 -14.79 24.21 -18.87
N PRO A 24 -15.65 23.91 -17.86
CA PRO A 24 -15.62 22.65 -17.14
C PRO A 24 -15.65 21.41 -18.04
N GLU A 25 -16.36 21.49 -19.17
CA GLU A 25 -16.47 20.42 -20.17
C GLU A 25 -15.13 20.15 -20.88
N THR A 26 -14.35 21.20 -21.17
CA THR A 26 -13.02 21.07 -21.76
C THR A 26 -12.05 20.44 -20.78
N VAL A 27 -12.11 20.84 -19.51
CA VAL A 27 -11.30 20.25 -18.44
C VAL A 27 -11.65 18.77 -18.28
N ASP A 28 -12.93 18.40 -18.23
CA ASP A 28 -13.35 17.00 -18.13
C ASP A 28 -12.89 16.15 -19.32
N ARG A 29 -12.87 16.72 -20.53
CA ARG A 29 -12.35 16.04 -21.73
C ARG A 29 -10.84 15.80 -21.61
N VAL A 30 -10.06 16.81 -21.23
CA VAL A 30 -8.61 16.68 -21.04
C VAL A 30 -8.28 15.69 -19.92
N ALA A 31 -9.04 15.70 -18.82
CA ALA A 31 -8.88 14.73 -17.73
C ALA A 31 -9.03 13.30 -18.23
N ARG A 32 -10.05 13.02 -19.06
CA ARG A 32 -10.26 11.70 -19.65
C ARG A 32 -9.13 11.29 -20.60
N GLU A 33 -8.60 12.23 -21.38
CA GLU A 33 -7.44 11.99 -22.26
C GLU A 33 -6.20 11.62 -21.42
N PHE A 34 -5.90 12.38 -20.37
CA PHE A 34 -4.76 12.11 -19.49
C PHE A 34 -4.90 10.77 -18.76
N THR A 35 -6.09 10.45 -18.24
CA THR A 35 -6.35 9.14 -17.63
C THR A 35 -6.11 8.00 -18.62
N LYS A 36 -6.58 8.15 -19.87
CA LYS A 36 -6.39 7.13 -20.91
C LYS A 36 -4.92 6.96 -21.31
N GLU A 37 -4.15 8.04 -21.28
CA GLU A 37 -2.71 8.05 -21.59
C GLU A 37 -1.84 7.61 -20.40
N GLY A 38 -2.42 7.36 -19.23
CA GLY A 38 -1.65 7.11 -18.03
C GLY A 38 -0.77 8.31 -17.64
N ARG A 39 -1.28 9.52 -17.80
CA ARG A 39 -0.59 10.75 -17.38
C ARG A 39 -1.16 11.20 -16.04
N PRO A 40 -0.33 11.30 -14.98
CA PRO A 40 -0.81 11.74 -13.68
C PRO A 40 -1.19 13.23 -13.71
N PHE A 41 -2.24 13.60 -12.96
CA PHE A 41 -2.67 14.98 -12.78
C PHE A 41 -3.54 15.13 -11.54
N ALA A 42 -3.65 16.34 -10.98
CA ALA A 42 -4.62 16.64 -9.94
C ALA A 42 -5.82 17.36 -10.56
N ARG A 43 -7.03 16.91 -10.25
CA ARG A 43 -8.26 17.64 -10.53
C ARG A 43 -8.55 18.58 -9.37
N VAL A 44 -8.66 19.86 -9.65
CA VAL A 44 -9.03 20.89 -8.66
C VAL A 44 -10.42 21.40 -8.96
N THR A 45 -11.30 21.39 -7.98
CA THR A 45 -12.69 21.86 -8.11
C THR A 45 -13.00 22.89 -7.04
N VAL A 46 -13.58 24.02 -7.43
CA VAL A 46 -14.11 25.02 -6.48
C VAL A 46 -15.40 24.47 -5.88
N VAL A 47 -15.38 24.16 -4.58
CA VAL A 47 -16.51 23.53 -3.87
C VAL A 47 -17.29 24.52 -3.02
N ARG A 48 -16.66 25.61 -2.58
CA ARG A 48 -17.33 26.72 -1.86
C ARG A 48 -16.65 28.03 -2.20
N ARG A 49 -17.44 29.11 -2.19
CA ARG A 49 -16.97 30.46 -2.46
C ARG A 49 -17.78 31.50 -1.67
N GLU A 50 -17.10 32.52 -1.16
CA GLU A 50 -17.71 33.72 -0.57
C GLU A 50 -17.13 34.97 -1.24
N ALA A 51 -18.01 35.85 -1.67
CA ALA A 51 -17.63 37.05 -2.41
C ALA A 51 -16.81 38.02 -1.52
N PRO A 52 -15.92 38.84 -2.11
CA PRO A 52 -15.62 38.96 -3.55
C PRO A 52 -14.62 37.90 -4.06
N VAL A 53 -15.08 37.06 -4.98
CA VAL A 53 -14.24 36.10 -5.73
C VAL A 53 -14.81 35.91 -7.13
N SER A 54 -13.92 35.81 -8.14
CA SER A 54 -14.31 35.64 -9.55
C SER A 54 -14.67 34.19 -9.92
N ALA A 55 -14.23 33.23 -9.11
CA ALA A 55 -14.56 31.82 -9.30
C ALA A 55 -15.98 31.49 -8.80
N HIS A 56 -16.61 30.55 -9.47
CA HIS A 56 -17.91 29.99 -9.14
C HIS A 56 -17.76 28.55 -8.63
N VAL A 57 -18.73 28.11 -7.84
CA VAL A 57 -18.80 26.69 -7.44
C VAL A 57 -18.96 25.84 -8.70
N GLY A 58 -18.11 24.80 -8.83
CA GLY A 58 -18.07 23.91 -9.99
C GLY A 58 -17.00 24.27 -11.03
N ASP A 59 -16.42 25.48 -10.95
CA ASP A 59 -15.20 25.82 -11.70
C ASP A 59 -14.11 24.81 -11.36
N ARG A 60 -13.36 24.39 -12.37
CA ARG A 60 -12.37 23.33 -12.23
C ARG A 60 -11.17 23.52 -13.13
N ALA A 61 -10.06 22.93 -12.72
CA ALA A 61 -8.83 22.86 -13.49
C ALA A 61 -8.14 21.51 -13.29
N ILE A 62 -7.25 21.17 -14.22
CA ILE A 62 -6.25 20.12 -14.10
C ILE A 62 -4.93 20.78 -13.75
N ILE A 63 -4.16 20.19 -12.84
CA ILE A 63 -2.80 20.59 -12.54
C ILE A 63 -1.88 19.38 -12.73
N THR A 64 -0.84 19.54 -13.52
CA THR A 64 0.15 18.47 -13.82
C THR A 64 1.25 18.42 -12.76
N PRO A 65 2.07 17.34 -12.70
CA PRO A 65 3.20 17.26 -11.76
C PRO A 65 4.21 18.40 -11.91
N ASP A 66 4.42 18.90 -13.12
CA ASP A 66 5.29 20.05 -13.43
C ASP A 66 4.63 21.41 -13.14
N GLY A 67 3.37 21.42 -12.71
CA GLY A 67 2.65 22.61 -12.25
C GLY A 67 1.91 23.37 -13.35
N GLU A 68 1.76 22.80 -14.54
CA GLU A 68 0.91 23.35 -15.60
C GLU A 68 -0.54 23.28 -15.16
N LEU A 69 -1.27 24.40 -15.26
CA LEU A 69 -2.69 24.51 -14.92
C LEU A 69 -3.52 24.68 -16.19
N LEU A 70 -4.47 23.76 -16.41
CA LEU A 70 -5.41 23.76 -17.53
C LEU A 70 -6.85 23.88 -17.00
N GLY A 71 -7.48 25.03 -17.23
CA GLY A 71 -8.84 25.32 -16.74
C GLY A 71 -8.90 26.59 -15.90
N TRP A 72 -9.90 26.70 -15.03
CA TRP A 72 -10.12 27.88 -14.20
C TRP A 72 -10.61 27.52 -12.79
N ILE A 73 -9.98 28.13 -11.79
CA ILE A 73 -10.34 28.01 -10.36
C ILE A 73 -10.23 29.36 -9.64
N GLY A 74 -10.20 30.46 -10.41
CA GLY A 74 -9.91 31.81 -9.92
C GLY A 74 -8.59 32.39 -10.44
N GLY A 75 -8.35 33.66 -10.08
CA GLY A 75 -7.23 34.45 -10.61
C GLY A 75 -5.84 33.98 -10.16
N VAL A 76 -4.85 34.29 -10.99
CA VAL A 76 -3.43 33.89 -10.85
C VAL A 76 -2.81 34.32 -9.50
N ALA A 77 -3.22 35.47 -8.95
CA ALA A 77 -2.63 36.05 -7.75
C ALA A 77 -3.23 35.59 -6.41
N CYS A 78 -4.36 34.85 -6.41
CA CYS A 78 -5.06 34.46 -5.18
C CYS A 78 -5.15 32.96 -4.97
N ALA A 79 -5.64 32.21 -5.96
CA ALA A 79 -6.00 30.80 -5.78
C ALA A 79 -4.98 29.85 -6.41
N GLN A 80 -4.40 30.22 -7.55
CA GLN A 80 -3.62 29.29 -8.38
C GLN A 80 -2.30 28.88 -7.72
N SER A 81 -1.56 29.77 -7.06
CA SER A 81 -0.28 29.41 -6.43
C SER A 81 -0.45 28.38 -5.30
N VAL A 82 -1.46 28.56 -4.45
CA VAL A 82 -1.79 27.58 -3.40
C VAL A 82 -2.29 26.29 -4.04
N ALA A 83 -3.21 26.38 -5.00
CA ALA A 83 -3.73 25.20 -5.69
C ALA A 83 -2.64 24.38 -6.38
N ILE A 84 -1.67 25.01 -7.06
CA ILE A 84 -0.55 24.31 -7.72
C ILE A 84 0.33 23.61 -6.69
N ARG A 85 0.73 24.32 -5.63
CA ARG A 85 1.57 23.73 -4.58
C ARG A 85 0.89 22.54 -3.91
N GLU A 86 -0.38 22.70 -3.54
CA GLU A 86 -1.15 21.63 -2.88
C GLU A 86 -1.52 20.50 -3.83
N ALA A 87 -1.77 20.77 -5.11
CA ALA A 87 -1.96 19.74 -6.13
C ALA A 87 -0.70 18.90 -6.35
N GLN A 88 0.48 19.53 -6.40
CA GLN A 88 1.74 18.81 -6.49
C GLN A 88 2.04 18.00 -5.23
N ALA A 89 1.63 18.48 -4.05
CA ALA A 89 1.69 17.69 -2.82
C ALA A 89 0.74 16.48 -2.90
N ALA A 90 -0.53 16.71 -3.25
CA ALA A 90 -1.56 15.68 -3.45
C ALA A 90 -1.12 14.59 -4.45
N LEU A 91 -0.42 14.99 -5.52
CA LEU A 91 0.11 14.06 -6.52
C LEU A 91 1.28 13.21 -6.01
N ARG A 92 2.09 13.73 -5.08
CA ARG A 92 3.21 12.98 -4.47
C ARG A 92 2.72 12.05 -3.37
N ASP A 93 1.77 12.50 -2.56
CA ASP A 93 1.22 11.74 -1.44
C ASP A 93 0.01 10.87 -1.85
N GLY A 94 -0.53 11.01 -3.06
CA GLY A 94 -1.71 10.26 -3.51
C GLY A 94 -2.98 10.54 -2.71
N THR A 95 -2.98 11.58 -1.86
CA THR A 95 -4.07 11.88 -0.92
C THR A 95 -4.90 13.07 -1.41
N PRO A 96 -6.23 12.96 -1.49
CA PRO A 96 -7.08 14.11 -1.75
C PRO A 96 -6.99 15.16 -0.65
N LYS A 97 -7.05 16.44 -1.03
CA LYS A 97 -6.98 17.57 -0.10
C LYS A 97 -8.20 18.48 -0.23
N LEU A 98 -8.68 18.99 0.90
CA LEU A 98 -9.62 20.12 0.93
C LEU A 98 -8.85 21.34 1.43
N VAL A 99 -8.77 22.36 0.58
CA VAL A 99 -7.95 23.55 0.80
C VAL A 99 -8.86 24.76 0.94
N GLY A 100 -8.72 25.53 2.02
CA GLY A 100 -9.40 26.82 2.20
C GLY A 100 -8.44 27.98 1.99
N ILE A 101 -8.85 29.00 1.25
CA ILE A 101 -8.08 30.21 1.00
C ILE A 101 -8.94 31.39 1.44
N ALA A 102 -8.54 32.07 2.51
CA ALA A 102 -9.28 33.16 3.13
C ALA A 102 -8.32 34.28 3.59
N PRO A 103 -8.78 35.53 3.79
CA PRO A 103 -7.94 36.60 4.32
C PRO A 103 -7.38 36.27 5.70
N ASP A 104 -8.22 35.64 6.53
CA ASP A 104 -7.85 35.05 7.82
C ASP A 104 -8.08 33.53 7.75
N PRO A 105 -7.01 32.70 7.71
CA PRO A 105 -7.13 31.25 7.67
C PRO A 105 -7.94 30.67 8.84
N ASP A 106 -7.88 31.28 10.02
CA ASP A 106 -8.58 30.78 11.21
C ASP A 106 -10.10 30.90 11.06
N SER A 107 -10.57 31.81 10.20
CA SER A 107 -12.01 31.99 9.92
C SER A 107 -12.66 30.82 9.17
N VAL A 108 -11.85 30.00 8.50
CA VAL A 108 -12.31 28.82 7.74
C VAL A 108 -11.79 27.50 8.30
N ALA A 109 -10.89 27.56 9.28
CA ALA A 109 -10.25 26.40 9.88
C ALA A 109 -11.29 25.41 10.45
N ARG A 110 -11.23 24.17 9.99
CA ARG A 110 -12.05 23.06 10.49
C ARG A 110 -11.36 21.72 10.18
N PRO A 111 -11.68 20.64 10.91
CA PRO A 111 -11.10 19.33 10.66
C PRO A 111 -11.23 18.92 9.18
N GLY A 112 -10.11 18.45 8.60
CA GLY A 112 -10.02 18.03 7.20
C GLY A 112 -9.87 19.15 6.18
N LEU A 113 -9.79 20.42 6.59
CA LEU A 113 -9.52 21.56 5.70
C LEU A 113 -8.16 22.20 6.04
N GLU A 114 -7.26 22.25 5.06
CA GLU A 114 -5.98 22.97 5.15
C GLU A 114 -6.21 24.44 4.77
N ALA A 115 -6.07 25.35 5.73
CA ALA A 115 -6.35 26.77 5.54
C ALA A 115 -5.08 27.57 5.20
N PHE A 116 -5.16 28.43 4.19
CA PHE A 116 -4.06 29.26 3.72
C PHE A 116 -4.47 30.73 3.58
N PRO A 117 -3.54 31.66 3.82
CA PRO A 117 -3.84 33.08 3.70
C PRO A 117 -3.99 33.49 2.24
N MET A 118 -4.98 34.33 1.98
CA MET A 118 -5.16 34.97 0.68
C MET A 118 -4.12 36.08 0.49
N THR A 119 -3.37 36.01 -0.61
CA THR A 119 -2.35 37.03 -0.97
C THR A 119 -2.90 38.19 -1.81
N CYS A 120 -4.20 38.15 -2.14
CA CYS A 120 -4.88 39.16 -2.95
C CYS A 120 -5.79 40.06 -2.09
N HIS A 121 -6.01 41.30 -2.55
CA HIS A 121 -6.87 42.28 -1.86
C HIS A 121 -8.38 41.97 -1.92
N SER A 122 -8.78 40.87 -2.55
CA SER A 122 -10.19 40.59 -2.86
C SER A 122 -11.07 40.30 -1.64
N GLN A 123 -10.54 40.11 -0.43
CA GLN A 123 -11.27 39.83 0.83
C GLN A 123 -12.24 38.64 0.83
N GLY A 124 -12.47 37.97 -0.30
CA GLY A 124 -13.34 36.81 -0.38
C GLY A 124 -12.67 35.52 0.09
N THR A 125 -13.44 34.43 0.08
CA THR A 125 -13.01 33.12 0.56
C THR A 125 -13.28 32.06 -0.52
N LEU A 126 -12.36 31.11 -0.69
CA LEU A 126 -12.49 29.98 -1.59
C LEU A 126 -12.19 28.69 -0.87
N GLU A 127 -12.91 27.62 -1.21
CA GLU A 127 -12.51 26.26 -0.85
C GLU A 127 -12.39 25.42 -2.11
N LEU A 128 -11.27 24.71 -2.21
CA LEU A 128 -10.88 23.88 -3.34
C LEU A 128 -10.78 22.43 -2.88
N PHE A 129 -11.46 21.53 -3.58
CA PHE A 129 -11.21 20.10 -3.46
C PHE A 129 -10.20 19.69 -4.52
N ILE A 130 -9.09 19.12 -4.08
CA ILE A 130 -7.96 18.67 -4.90
C ILE A 130 -7.94 17.15 -4.84
N GLU A 131 -8.12 16.51 -5.99
CA GLU A 131 -8.17 15.08 -6.14
C GLU A 131 -7.01 14.62 -7.04
N PRO A 132 -6.00 13.91 -6.51
CA PRO A 132 -4.94 13.36 -7.33
C PRO A 132 -5.48 12.18 -8.17
N VAL A 133 -5.21 12.24 -9.46
CA VAL A 133 -5.47 11.17 -10.43
C VAL A 133 -4.12 10.65 -10.87
N THR A 134 -3.65 9.59 -10.22
CA THR A 134 -2.40 8.93 -10.56
C THR A 134 -2.63 7.83 -11.60
N THR A 135 -1.56 7.37 -12.23
CA THR A 135 -1.60 6.18 -13.08
C THR A 135 -2.07 4.96 -12.31
N ALA A 136 -2.67 4.00 -13.04
CA ALA A 136 -2.91 2.68 -12.49
C ALA A 136 -1.61 2.11 -11.93
N ALA A 137 -1.77 1.39 -10.84
CA ALA A 137 -0.68 0.82 -10.09
C ALA A 137 0.03 -0.26 -10.93
N ARG A 138 1.13 0.07 -11.62
CA ARG A 138 1.83 -0.90 -12.48
C ARG A 138 2.61 -1.90 -11.63
N LEU A 139 2.13 -3.14 -11.62
CA LEU A 139 2.73 -4.30 -10.97
C LEU A 139 3.41 -5.17 -12.04
N VAL A 140 4.72 -5.38 -11.89
CA VAL A 140 5.46 -6.33 -12.72
C VAL A 140 5.81 -7.56 -11.91
N VAL A 141 5.36 -8.74 -12.34
CA VAL A 141 5.70 -10.02 -11.72
C VAL A 141 6.70 -10.74 -12.62
N VAL A 142 7.90 -11.02 -12.08
CA VAL A 142 8.97 -11.69 -12.83
C VAL A 142 9.12 -13.13 -12.35
N GLY A 143 8.91 -14.07 -13.25
CA GLY A 143 8.97 -15.50 -12.98
C GLY A 143 7.61 -16.19 -13.09
N ASP A 144 7.63 -17.44 -13.53
CA ASP A 144 6.44 -18.26 -13.77
C ASP A 144 6.26 -19.35 -12.71
N SER A 145 6.82 -19.18 -11.51
CA SER A 145 6.61 -20.12 -10.41
C SER A 145 5.11 -20.25 -10.06
N PRO A 146 4.69 -21.31 -9.36
CA PRO A 146 3.31 -21.43 -8.89
C PRO A 146 2.83 -20.18 -8.12
N ILE A 147 3.71 -19.58 -7.30
CA ILE A 147 3.42 -18.34 -6.58
C ILE A 147 3.33 -17.15 -7.55
N GLY A 148 4.28 -17.00 -8.48
CA GLY A 148 4.24 -15.92 -9.48
C GLY A 148 2.96 -15.94 -10.32
N ARG A 149 2.53 -17.13 -10.78
CA ARG A 149 1.26 -17.30 -11.50
C ARG A 149 0.04 -17.00 -10.62
N ALA A 150 0.07 -17.39 -9.34
CA ALA A 150 -0.99 -17.07 -8.39
C ALA A 150 -1.11 -15.57 -8.13
N VAL A 151 0.02 -14.87 -7.94
CA VAL A 151 0.06 -13.41 -7.79
C VAL A 151 -0.53 -12.73 -9.02
N VAL A 152 -0.10 -13.09 -10.24
CA VAL A 152 -0.63 -12.50 -11.48
C VAL A 152 -2.14 -12.71 -11.60
N ARG A 153 -2.62 -13.94 -11.41
CA ARG A 153 -4.04 -14.27 -11.52
C ARG A 153 -4.91 -13.55 -10.49
N LEU A 154 -4.43 -13.40 -9.25
CA LEU A 154 -5.18 -12.73 -8.20
C LEU A 154 -5.11 -11.21 -8.33
N ALA A 155 -3.98 -10.68 -8.81
CA ALA A 155 -3.79 -9.25 -9.03
C ALA A 155 -4.72 -8.69 -10.10
N SER A 156 -5.10 -9.49 -11.11
CA SER A 156 -6.01 -9.06 -12.19
C SER A 156 -7.43 -8.75 -11.72
N GLU A 157 -7.83 -9.27 -10.56
CA GLU A 157 -9.11 -8.97 -9.92
C GLU A 157 -9.02 -7.71 -9.03
N LEU A 158 -7.83 -7.15 -8.87
CA LEU A 158 -7.56 -5.92 -8.14
C LEU A 158 -7.23 -4.78 -9.12
N SER A 159 -7.23 -3.54 -8.64
CA SER A 159 -6.91 -2.36 -9.47
C SER A 159 -5.40 -2.19 -9.72
N PHE A 160 -4.73 -3.23 -10.20
CA PHE A 160 -3.35 -3.20 -10.68
C PHE A 160 -3.34 -3.33 -12.21
N GLU A 161 -2.38 -2.68 -12.86
CA GLU A 161 -2.02 -2.99 -14.25
C GLU A 161 -0.86 -4.00 -14.21
N VAL A 162 -1.12 -5.24 -14.63
CA VAL A 162 -0.25 -6.39 -14.37
C VAL A 162 0.53 -6.77 -15.62
N THR A 163 1.86 -6.60 -15.56
CA THR A 163 2.78 -7.17 -16.54
C THR A 163 3.43 -8.44 -15.97
N ALA A 164 3.31 -9.57 -16.68
CA ALA A 164 4.04 -10.80 -16.34
C ALA A 164 5.30 -10.92 -17.22
N VAL A 165 6.47 -11.05 -16.60
CA VAL A 165 7.75 -11.30 -17.30
C VAL A 165 8.16 -12.73 -17.03
N VAL A 166 8.03 -13.60 -18.04
CA VAL A 166 8.16 -15.07 -17.85
C VAL A 166 8.99 -15.72 -18.94
N PRO A 167 9.58 -16.91 -18.69
CA PRO A 167 10.32 -17.64 -19.72
C PRO A 167 9.49 -17.87 -20.99
N ARG A 168 10.16 -17.89 -22.14
CA ARG A 168 9.49 -18.05 -23.43
C ARG A 168 8.66 -19.34 -23.46
N GLY A 169 7.38 -19.23 -23.83
CA GLY A 169 6.46 -20.36 -23.90
C GLY A 169 5.74 -20.69 -22.58
N SER A 170 5.99 -19.92 -21.51
CA SER A 170 5.19 -20.02 -20.28
C SER A 170 3.78 -19.49 -20.52
N GLU A 171 2.79 -20.21 -20.01
CA GLU A 171 1.40 -19.77 -20.01
C GLU A 171 1.06 -19.12 -18.67
N VAL A 172 0.59 -17.87 -18.72
CA VAL A 172 0.16 -17.10 -17.56
C VAL A 172 -1.21 -16.51 -17.86
N GLN A 173 -2.13 -16.62 -16.90
CA GLN A 173 -3.50 -16.10 -17.01
C GLN A 173 -3.65 -14.88 -16.08
N GLY A 174 -4.39 -13.87 -16.54
CA GLY A 174 -4.73 -12.67 -15.76
C GLY A 174 -3.82 -11.45 -16.01
N ALA A 175 -2.66 -11.61 -16.64
CA ALA A 175 -1.83 -10.45 -16.97
C ALA A 175 -2.46 -9.60 -18.09
N ASP A 176 -2.37 -8.28 -17.96
CA ASP A 176 -2.69 -7.33 -19.02
C ASP A 176 -1.66 -7.40 -20.16
N GLU A 177 -0.40 -7.66 -19.79
CA GLU A 177 0.70 -7.81 -20.73
C GLU A 177 1.63 -8.97 -20.31
N VAL A 178 2.07 -9.78 -21.28
CA VAL A 178 3.04 -10.86 -21.06
C VAL A 178 4.31 -10.59 -21.88
N LYS A 179 5.45 -10.48 -21.19
CA LYS A 179 6.77 -10.26 -21.77
C LYS A 179 7.66 -11.48 -21.54
N THR A 180 8.65 -11.63 -22.42
CA THR A 180 9.64 -12.71 -22.30
C THR A 180 10.73 -12.30 -21.32
N ALA A 181 11.05 -13.18 -20.37
CA ALA A 181 12.15 -12.99 -19.43
C ALA A 181 13.50 -12.88 -20.13
N THR A 182 14.39 -12.09 -19.54
CA THR A 182 15.76 -11.83 -19.99
C THR A 182 16.70 -11.93 -18.79
N ASP A 183 17.94 -12.34 -19.03
CA ASP A 183 19.05 -12.32 -18.08
C ASP A 183 19.86 -11.02 -18.15
N ASP A 184 19.56 -10.16 -19.12
CA ASP A 184 20.12 -8.83 -19.28
C ASP A 184 19.44 -7.82 -18.33
N VAL A 185 20.23 -7.29 -17.40
CA VAL A 185 19.79 -6.32 -16.37
C VAL A 185 19.34 -5.01 -17.00
N ASP A 186 20.07 -4.51 -18.00
CA ASP A 186 19.79 -3.20 -18.61
C ASP A 186 18.51 -3.27 -19.44
N ALA A 187 18.32 -4.38 -20.16
CA ALA A 187 17.10 -4.65 -20.90
C ALA A 187 15.90 -4.77 -19.95
N LEU A 188 16.04 -5.52 -18.85
CA LEU A 188 14.97 -5.65 -17.87
C LEU A 188 14.69 -4.32 -17.16
N ALA A 189 15.71 -3.55 -16.79
CA ALA A 189 15.57 -2.26 -16.14
C ALA A 189 14.74 -1.30 -17.03
N ALA A 190 14.98 -1.30 -18.35
CA ALA A 190 14.17 -0.53 -19.29
C ALA A 190 12.69 -0.92 -19.26
N GLU A 191 12.37 -2.21 -19.16
CA GLU A 191 10.99 -2.70 -19.03
C GLU A 191 10.35 -2.35 -17.68
N LEU A 192 11.16 -2.19 -16.63
CA LEU A 192 10.73 -1.87 -15.27
C LEU A 192 10.60 -0.35 -15.01
N ARG A 193 11.08 0.52 -15.92
CA ARG A 193 10.95 1.98 -15.74
C ARG A 193 9.47 2.38 -15.63
N GLY A 194 9.16 3.15 -14.59
CA GLY A 194 7.79 3.57 -14.27
C GLY A 194 6.92 2.48 -13.62
N ALA A 195 7.44 1.26 -13.38
CA ALA A 195 6.77 0.30 -12.51
C ALA A 195 6.80 0.82 -11.08
N THR A 196 5.68 0.64 -10.37
CA THR A 196 5.56 1.04 -8.97
C THR A 196 5.86 -0.13 -8.04
N TRP A 197 5.51 -1.36 -8.45
CA TRP A 197 5.82 -2.59 -7.72
C TRP A 197 6.45 -3.63 -8.64
N VAL A 198 7.51 -4.28 -8.17
CA VAL A 198 8.09 -5.47 -8.79
C VAL A 198 8.05 -6.62 -7.79
N VAL A 199 7.59 -7.79 -8.24
CA VAL A 199 7.63 -9.04 -7.47
C VAL A 199 8.52 -10.04 -8.19
N ALA A 200 9.66 -10.39 -7.59
CA ALA A 200 10.56 -11.43 -8.05
C ALA A 200 10.09 -12.79 -7.50
N ALA A 201 9.64 -13.67 -8.39
CA ALA A 201 9.07 -14.98 -8.07
C ALA A 201 9.54 -16.05 -9.06
N SER A 202 10.83 -16.04 -9.44
CA SER A 202 11.41 -17.01 -10.40
C SER A 202 11.93 -18.29 -9.75
N MET A 203 11.76 -18.46 -8.42
CA MET A 203 12.41 -19.51 -7.63
C MET A 203 13.95 -19.49 -7.77
N GLY A 204 14.51 -18.28 -7.88
CA GLY A 204 15.93 -17.95 -7.98
C GLY A 204 16.61 -18.31 -9.29
N ALA A 205 15.85 -18.46 -10.38
CA ALA A 205 16.41 -18.58 -11.72
C ALA A 205 16.94 -17.22 -12.23
N THR A 206 16.20 -16.14 -11.97
CA THR A 206 16.51 -14.78 -12.44
C THR A 206 16.22 -13.72 -11.38
N ASP A 207 16.04 -14.09 -10.11
CA ASP A 207 15.66 -13.15 -9.04
C ASP A 207 16.76 -12.12 -8.77
N ASP A 208 18.04 -12.47 -8.88
CA ASP A 208 19.15 -11.51 -8.72
C ASP A 208 19.19 -10.48 -9.87
N VAL A 209 18.96 -10.93 -11.11
CA VAL A 209 18.80 -10.05 -12.28
C VAL A 209 17.60 -9.13 -12.09
N THR A 210 16.48 -9.67 -11.60
CA THR A 210 15.24 -8.91 -11.36
C THR A 210 15.44 -7.82 -10.32
N VAL A 211 16.03 -8.16 -9.17
CA VAL A 211 16.28 -7.20 -8.09
C VAL A 211 17.27 -6.13 -8.57
N ALA A 212 18.36 -6.51 -9.24
CA ALA A 212 19.33 -5.55 -9.77
C ALA A 212 18.68 -4.58 -10.77
N ALA A 213 17.86 -5.08 -11.68
CA ALA A 213 17.15 -4.28 -12.67
C ALA A 213 16.11 -3.33 -12.03
N ALA A 214 15.39 -3.80 -11.01
CA ALA A 214 14.42 -2.98 -10.28
C ALA A 214 15.10 -1.84 -9.51
N LEU A 215 16.27 -2.10 -8.91
CA LEU A 215 17.10 -1.08 -8.25
C LEU A 215 17.61 -0.02 -9.23
N ASP A 216 18.06 -0.42 -10.43
CA ASP A 216 18.49 0.52 -11.48
C ASP A 216 17.32 1.36 -12.03
N ALA A 217 16.16 0.73 -12.20
CA ALA A 217 14.95 1.39 -12.67
C ALA A 217 14.31 2.34 -11.63
N GLY A 218 14.79 2.31 -10.38
CA GLY A 218 14.26 3.14 -9.29
C GLY A 218 12.84 2.74 -8.87
N VAL A 219 12.53 1.43 -8.91
CA VAL A 219 11.21 0.93 -8.53
C VAL A 219 10.98 1.14 -7.03
N PRO A 220 9.87 1.77 -6.61
CA PRO A 220 9.59 2.06 -5.20
C PRO A 220 9.45 0.83 -4.30
N TYR A 221 8.86 -0.25 -4.79
CA TYR A 221 8.70 -1.49 -4.04
C TYR A 221 9.29 -2.68 -4.81
N ILE A 222 10.16 -3.43 -4.13
CA ILE A 222 10.80 -4.64 -4.65
C ILE A 222 10.51 -5.79 -3.68
N GLY A 223 9.56 -6.65 -4.02
CA GLY A 223 9.22 -7.84 -3.26
C GLY A 223 9.96 -9.07 -3.79
N LEU A 224 10.64 -9.80 -2.91
CA LEU A 224 11.30 -11.06 -3.24
C LEU A 224 10.59 -12.24 -2.58
N VAL A 225 9.96 -13.08 -3.40
CA VAL A 225 9.35 -14.35 -2.98
C VAL A 225 10.45 -15.39 -2.75
N SER A 226 11.01 -15.38 -1.55
CA SER A 226 12.11 -16.26 -1.15
C SER A 226 12.14 -16.46 0.36
N SER A 227 12.79 -17.55 0.81
CA SER A 227 13.12 -17.71 2.23
C SER A 227 14.21 -16.71 2.64
N ARG A 228 14.20 -16.27 3.91
CA ARG A 228 15.22 -15.36 4.49
C ARG A 228 16.66 -15.77 4.13
N ARG A 229 17.01 -17.04 4.36
CA ARG A 229 18.35 -17.59 4.06
C ARG A 229 18.76 -17.41 2.59
N ARG A 230 17.84 -17.65 1.65
CA ARG A 230 18.11 -17.51 0.20
C ARG A 230 18.13 -16.04 -0.23
N ALA A 231 17.39 -15.18 0.46
CA ALA A 231 17.44 -13.74 0.26
C ALA A 231 18.82 -13.17 0.62
N ASP A 232 19.44 -13.62 1.71
CA ASP A 232 20.78 -13.17 2.11
C ASP A 232 21.83 -13.47 1.02
N GLU A 233 21.88 -14.71 0.54
CA GLU A 233 22.77 -15.12 -0.55
C GLU A 233 22.48 -14.34 -1.85
N LEU A 234 21.23 -13.95 -2.09
CA LEU A 234 20.85 -13.16 -3.25
C LEU A 234 21.32 -11.71 -3.13
N CYS A 235 21.22 -11.11 -1.95
CA CYS A 235 21.67 -9.75 -1.71
C CYS A 235 23.17 -9.59 -1.95
N GLU A 236 23.98 -10.59 -1.57
CA GLU A 236 25.42 -10.62 -1.90
C GLU A 236 25.65 -10.60 -3.42
N ARG A 237 24.96 -11.47 -4.18
CA ARG A 237 25.09 -11.52 -5.65
C ARG A 237 24.65 -10.21 -6.33
N VAL A 238 23.58 -9.59 -5.83
CA VAL A 238 23.09 -8.31 -6.35
C VAL A 238 24.05 -7.17 -6.03
N ALA A 239 24.63 -7.17 -4.83
CA ALA A 239 25.65 -6.19 -4.42
C ALA A 239 26.87 -6.25 -5.33
N ASP A 240 27.42 -7.46 -5.58
CA ASP A 240 28.54 -7.67 -6.50
C ASP A 240 28.24 -7.15 -7.92
N ARG A 241 27.00 -7.35 -8.39
CA ARG A 241 26.56 -6.96 -9.73
C ARG A 241 26.34 -5.45 -9.87
N THR A 242 25.83 -4.80 -8.83
CA THR A 242 25.41 -3.38 -8.87
C THR A 242 26.46 -2.42 -8.30
N GLY A 243 27.47 -2.94 -7.60
CA GLY A 243 28.45 -2.13 -6.86
C GLY A 243 27.89 -1.49 -5.59
N ARG A 244 26.69 -1.90 -5.14
CA ARG A 244 26.09 -1.48 -3.86
C ARG A 244 26.62 -2.34 -2.71
N SER A 245 26.41 -1.92 -1.46
CA SER A 245 26.64 -2.81 -0.33
C SER A 245 25.50 -3.83 -0.19
N PRO A 246 25.76 -5.05 0.32
CA PRO A 246 24.69 -6.01 0.62
C PRO A 246 23.62 -5.49 1.58
N ASP A 247 24.00 -4.60 2.50
CA ASP A 247 23.08 -3.99 3.47
C ASP A 247 22.11 -3.04 2.76
N ASP A 248 22.59 -2.20 1.82
CA ASP A 248 21.74 -1.32 1.02
C ASP A 248 20.74 -2.13 0.17
N VAL A 249 21.15 -3.28 -0.34
CA VAL A 249 20.26 -4.17 -1.10
C VAL A 249 19.21 -4.78 -0.19
N ARG A 250 19.58 -5.23 1.01
CA ARG A 250 18.61 -5.79 1.99
C ARG A 250 17.58 -4.75 2.44
N GLU A 251 17.99 -3.50 2.64
CA GLU A 251 17.07 -2.43 3.03
C GLU A 251 16.06 -2.10 1.91
N ALA A 252 16.48 -2.18 0.65
CA ALA A 252 15.64 -1.87 -0.50
C ALA A 252 14.69 -3.01 -0.93
N VAL A 253 14.89 -4.23 -0.42
CA VAL A 253 14.15 -5.43 -0.87
C VAL A 253 13.32 -6.00 0.28
N THR A 254 12.02 -6.09 0.07
CA THR A 254 11.13 -6.79 1.00
C THR A 254 11.25 -8.30 0.80
N SER A 255 11.80 -9.01 1.78
CA SER A 255 11.94 -10.46 1.74
C SER A 255 11.79 -11.12 3.12
N PRO A 256 10.95 -12.17 3.26
CA PRO A 256 10.02 -12.68 2.25
C PRO A 256 8.95 -11.64 1.89
N ALA A 257 8.58 -11.55 0.61
CA ALA A 257 7.46 -10.71 0.20
C ALA A 257 6.15 -11.25 0.76
N GLY A 258 5.29 -10.35 1.25
CA GLY A 258 3.98 -10.66 1.79
C GLY A 258 3.89 -10.67 3.31
N LEU A 259 2.68 -10.39 3.81
CA LEU A 259 2.37 -10.40 5.25
C LEU A 259 2.41 -11.82 5.82
N ASP A 260 2.90 -11.99 7.04
CA ASP A 260 2.86 -13.28 7.72
C ASP A 260 1.44 -13.62 8.19
N ILE A 261 0.72 -14.34 7.33
CA ILE A 261 -0.63 -14.87 7.59
C ILE A 261 -0.63 -16.39 7.77
N GLY A 262 0.54 -17.02 7.96
CA GLY A 262 0.68 -18.47 8.00
C GLY A 262 0.37 -19.19 6.68
N ALA A 263 0.58 -18.52 5.54
CA ALA A 263 0.31 -19.04 4.19
C ALA A 263 1.13 -20.29 3.85
N LYS A 264 0.50 -21.28 3.20
CA LYS A 264 1.12 -22.56 2.82
C LYS A 264 0.97 -22.90 1.34
N SER A 265 -0.18 -22.58 0.74
CA SER A 265 -0.41 -22.80 -0.69
C SER A 265 0.09 -21.62 -1.54
N PRO A 266 0.42 -21.82 -2.84
CA PRO A 266 0.78 -20.71 -3.73
C PRO A 266 -0.27 -19.60 -3.79
N GLU A 267 -1.55 -19.96 -3.71
CA GLU A 267 -2.66 -19.02 -3.66
C GLU A 267 -2.69 -18.19 -2.37
N GLU A 268 -2.51 -18.83 -1.21
CA GLU A 268 -2.42 -18.13 0.08
C GLU A 268 -1.19 -17.20 0.11
N VAL A 269 -0.05 -17.64 -0.42
CA VAL A 269 1.14 -16.79 -0.55
C VAL A 269 0.85 -15.62 -1.50
N GLY A 270 0.14 -15.87 -2.60
CA GLY A 270 -0.31 -14.82 -3.51
C GLY A 270 -1.18 -13.77 -2.80
N VAL A 271 -2.13 -14.19 -1.96
CA VAL A 271 -2.95 -13.30 -1.13
C VAL A 271 -2.10 -12.52 -0.14
N SER A 272 -1.14 -13.16 0.52
CA SER A 272 -0.20 -12.54 1.46
C SER A 272 0.62 -11.42 0.79
N VAL A 273 1.17 -11.68 -0.40
CA VAL A 273 1.91 -10.69 -1.21
C VAL A 273 0.99 -9.53 -1.59
N LEU A 274 -0.19 -9.80 -2.14
CA LEU A 274 -1.11 -8.75 -2.57
C LEU A 274 -1.65 -7.92 -1.40
N ALA A 275 -1.87 -8.53 -0.23
CA ALA A 275 -2.24 -7.81 0.98
C ALA A 275 -1.15 -6.82 1.40
N GLU A 276 0.12 -7.20 1.33
CA GLU A 276 1.25 -6.30 1.55
C GLU A 276 1.29 -5.17 0.51
N LEU A 277 1.12 -5.46 -0.79
CA LEU A 277 1.09 -4.42 -1.83
C LEU A 277 -0.03 -3.41 -1.60
N VAL A 278 -1.21 -3.89 -1.20
CA VAL A 278 -2.34 -3.02 -0.86
C VAL A 278 -2.04 -2.18 0.38
N ALA A 279 -1.43 -2.76 1.42
CA ALA A 279 -1.03 -2.03 2.62
C ALA A 279 -0.03 -0.91 2.28
N VAL A 280 1.03 -1.23 1.52
CA VAL A 280 2.03 -0.27 1.03
C VAL A 280 1.37 0.84 0.21
N ARG A 281 0.47 0.50 -0.72
CA ARG A 281 -0.28 1.49 -1.50
C ARG A 281 -1.06 2.45 -0.60
N ARG A 282 -1.74 1.93 0.44
CA ARG A 282 -2.52 2.77 1.36
C ARG A 282 -1.66 3.60 2.30
N THR A 283 -0.49 3.12 2.73
CA THR A 283 0.44 3.94 3.54
C THR A 283 0.99 5.11 2.74
N HIS A 284 1.23 4.93 1.44
CA HIS A 284 1.59 6.03 0.55
C HIS A 284 0.41 7.01 0.39
N GLU A 285 -0.82 6.54 0.16
CA GLU A 285 -2.03 7.34 -0.09
C GLU A 285 -2.67 8.02 1.14
N THR A 286 -2.26 7.72 2.38
CA THR A 286 -2.94 8.22 3.59
C THR A 286 -2.03 8.94 4.58
N GLY A 287 -0.73 9.10 4.27
CA GLY A 287 0.21 9.71 5.22
C GLY A 287 0.35 8.94 6.53
N GLY A 288 0.00 7.64 6.54
CA GLY A 288 0.21 6.68 7.61
C GLY A 288 -0.69 6.82 8.84
N VAL A 289 -1.75 6.01 8.90
CA VAL A 289 -2.16 5.34 10.16
C VAL A 289 -2.79 3.98 9.82
N PHE A 290 -2.03 2.90 9.96
CA PHE A 290 -2.54 1.59 10.37
C PHE A 290 -1.55 0.98 11.36
N ALA A 291 -2.12 0.27 12.33
CA ALA A 291 -1.50 -0.20 13.56
C ALA A 291 -0.16 -0.92 13.32
N GLU A 292 0.76 -0.71 14.27
CA GLU A 292 2.01 -1.44 14.41
C GLU A 292 1.83 -2.92 14.05
N SER A 293 2.78 -3.44 13.28
CA SER A 293 2.91 -4.87 13.03
C SER A 293 2.86 -5.62 14.35
N VAL A 294 1.97 -6.61 14.47
CA VAL A 294 2.01 -7.61 15.53
C VAL A 294 3.21 -8.52 15.26
N SER A 295 4.42 -8.00 15.43
CA SER A 295 5.67 -8.73 15.21
C SER A 295 6.84 -8.15 16.01
N ASP A 296 6.56 -7.61 17.20
CA ASP A 296 7.60 -7.33 18.19
C ASP A 296 7.02 -7.56 19.59
N THR A 297 7.01 -8.82 20.01
CA THR A 297 6.80 -9.20 21.41
C THR A 297 7.93 -10.14 21.82
N ASP A 298 9.15 -9.62 21.72
CA ASP A 298 10.33 -10.29 22.24
C ASP A 298 11.24 -9.25 22.93
N LYS A 299 10.71 -8.60 23.98
CA LYS A 299 11.51 -7.97 25.04
C LYS A 299 10.68 -7.68 26.29
N PRO A 300 11.26 -7.86 27.49
CA PRO A 300 10.55 -7.75 28.76
C PRO A 300 10.32 -6.27 29.11
N VAL A 301 9.10 -5.95 29.54
CA VAL A 301 8.71 -4.61 29.99
C VAL A 301 9.12 -4.46 31.45
N GLU A 302 9.93 -3.45 31.76
CA GLU A 302 10.23 -3.03 33.12
C GLU A 302 9.01 -2.32 33.73
N ASP A 303 8.61 -2.79 34.91
CA ASP A 303 7.43 -2.35 35.67
C ASP A 303 7.71 -1.03 36.42
N GLU A 304 7.02 0.05 36.02
CA GLU A 304 6.70 1.15 36.92
C GLU A 304 5.20 1.47 36.85
N GLY A 305 4.40 0.78 37.66
CA GLY A 305 3.51 1.44 38.61
C GLY A 305 2.12 1.87 38.13
N GLY A 306 1.19 0.93 38.17
CA GLY A 306 -0.05 1.05 38.98
C GLY A 306 -1.29 1.71 38.36
N SER A 307 -2.32 0.90 38.08
CA SER A 307 -3.68 1.09 38.63
C SER A 307 -4.57 -0.10 38.25
N GLU A 308 -4.84 -0.90 39.27
CA GLU A 308 -5.62 -2.15 39.37
C GLU A 308 -6.96 -2.18 38.62
N MET A 309 -7.17 -3.23 37.83
CA MET A 309 -8.47 -3.88 37.64
C MET A 309 -8.24 -5.37 37.33
N GLU A 310 -8.48 -6.21 38.34
CA GLU A 310 -8.13 -7.64 38.35
C GLU A 310 -9.06 -8.46 37.43
N THR A 311 -8.48 -9.05 36.38
CA THR A 311 -9.00 -10.29 35.77
C THR A 311 -7.87 -11.30 35.82
N GLU A 312 -8.03 -12.30 36.68
CA GLU A 312 -7.09 -13.42 36.82
C GLU A 312 -7.15 -14.28 35.54
N GLU A 313 -6.17 -14.11 34.66
CA GLU A 313 -5.82 -15.12 33.66
C GLU A 313 -4.80 -16.06 34.30
N SER A 314 -5.28 -17.21 34.79
CA SER A 314 -4.44 -18.29 35.30
C SER A 314 -3.66 -18.94 34.16
N GLU A 315 -2.34 -19.07 34.29
CA GLU A 315 -1.51 -19.86 33.38
C GLU A 315 -2.06 -21.29 33.26
N PRO A 316 -2.08 -21.89 32.05
CA PRO A 316 -2.63 -23.22 31.86
C PRO A 316 -1.80 -24.26 32.62
N GLU A 317 -2.42 -24.93 33.60
CA GLU A 317 -1.78 -25.99 34.38
C GLU A 317 -1.42 -27.16 33.45
N VAL A 318 -0.16 -27.59 33.46
CA VAL A 318 0.34 -28.70 32.63
C VAL A 318 0.66 -29.88 33.53
N VAL A 319 0.10 -31.05 33.22
CA VAL A 319 0.30 -32.29 33.97
C VAL A 319 0.75 -33.41 33.04
N THR A 320 1.55 -34.35 33.55
CA THR A 320 2.11 -35.45 32.74
C THR A 320 1.14 -36.64 32.69
N ASP A 321 0.90 -37.18 31.49
CA ASP A 321 0.14 -38.41 31.27
C ASP A 321 0.87 -39.63 31.88
N PRO A 322 0.27 -40.38 32.83
CA PRO A 322 0.92 -41.48 33.54
C PRO A 322 1.18 -42.73 32.67
N VAL A 323 0.55 -42.84 31.50
CA VAL A 323 0.71 -43.98 30.59
C VAL A 323 1.88 -43.76 29.63
N CYS A 324 2.03 -42.56 29.09
CA CYS A 324 3.00 -42.29 28.03
C CYS A 324 4.08 -41.25 28.37
N GLY A 325 3.89 -40.45 29.43
CA GLY A 325 4.82 -39.40 29.85
C GLY A 325 4.76 -38.11 29.03
N MET A 326 3.72 -37.89 28.22
CA MET A 326 3.51 -36.64 27.50
C MET A 326 2.86 -35.57 28.39
N ASP A 327 3.29 -34.33 28.23
CA ASP A 327 2.71 -33.18 28.93
C ASP A 327 1.34 -32.81 28.35
N VAL A 328 0.34 -32.69 29.21
CA VAL A 328 -1.06 -32.43 28.89
C VAL A 328 -1.49 -31.14 29.55
N VAL A 329 -2.00 -30.20 28.75
CA VAL A 329 -2.60 -28.97 29.26
C VAL A 329 -3.97 -29.29 29.88
N VAL A 330 -4.15 -28.98 31.16
CA VAL A 330 -5.40 -29.11 31.90
C VAL A 330 -6.37 -28.03 31.41
N GLY A 331 -7.51 -28.47 30.86
CA GLY A 331 -8.57 -27.59 30.36
C GLY A 331 -9.84 -28.37 30.00
N GLU A 332 -10.91 -27.68 29.61
CA GLU A 332 -12.24 -28.29 29.36
C GLU A 332 -12.26 -29.36 28.25
N ALA A 333 -11.23 -29.42 27.40
CA ALA A 333 -11.10 -30.40 26.32
C ALA A 333 -10.14 -31.57 26.63
N ALA A 334 -9.54 -31.61 27.83
CA ALA A 334 -8.60 -32.67 28.20
C ALA A 334 -9.33 -34.00 28.48
N VAL A 335 -8.78 -35.11 27.97
CA VAL A 335 -9.31 -36.45 28.24
C VAL A 335 -8.92 -36.83 29.67
N THR A 336 -9.89 -37.20 30.52
CA THR A 336 -9.66 -37.46 31.96
C THR A 336 -10.30 -38.75 32.47
N ALA A 337 -9.73 -39.34 33.52
CA ALA A 337 -10.31 -40.46 34.25
C ALA A 337 -10.06 -40.30 35.74
N THR A 338 -10.98 -40.79 36.58
CA THR A 338 -10.86 -40.72 38.04
C THR A 338 -10.60 -42.10 38.62
N HIS A 339 -9.55 -42.22 39.44
CA HIS A 339 -9.20 -43.46 40.17
C HIS A 339 -8.86 -43.10 41.62
N GLU A 340 -9.45 -43.83 42.58
CA GLU A 340 -9.27 -43.62 44.04
C GLU A 340 -9.44 -42.17 44.52
N GLY A 341 -10.28 -41.39 43.82
CA GLY A 341 -10.57 -39.99 44.15
C GLY A 341 -9.61 -38.97 43.53
N THR A 342 -8.62 -39.41 42.75
CA THR A 342 -7.69 -38.56 42.00
C THR A 342 -8.09 -38.53 40.53
N THR A 343 -8.14 -37.34 39.92
CA THR A 343 -8.37 -37.16 38.49
C THR A 343 -7.04 -37.12 37.74
N TYR A 344 -6.92 -37.96 36.71
CA TYR A 344 -5.76 -38.06 35.83
C TYR A 344 -6.12 -37.52 34.45
N HIS A 345 -5.15 -36.88 33.79
CA HIS A 345 -5.29 -36.30 32.45
C HIS A 345 -4.43 -37.06 31.44
N PHE A 346 -4.96 -37.24 30.23
CA PHE A 346 -4.37 -38.08 29.20
C PHE A 346 -4.20 -37.32 27.88
N CYS A 347 -3.13 -37.65 27.15
CA CYS A 347 -2.85 -37.07 25.83
C CYS A 347 -3.87 -37.49 24.76
N GLY A 348 -4.70 -38.49 25.06
CA GLY A 348 -5.77 -38.97 24.19
C GLY A 348 -6.53 -40.16 24.77
N VAL A 349 -7.62 -40.54 24.09
CA VAL A 349 -8.56 -41.60 24.51
C VAL A 349 -7.86 -42.96 24.68
N GLY A 350 -6.87 -43.28 23.84
CA GLY A 350 -6.14 -44.55 23.95
C GLY A 350 -5.35 -44.70 25.26
N CYS A 351 -4.75 -43.60 25.76
CA CYS A 351 -4.04 -43.61 27.04
C CYS A 351 -5.02 -43.69 28.22
N GLN A 352 -6.16 -43.01 28.12
CA GLN A 352 -7.25 -43.10 29.10
C GLN A 352 -7.81 -44.54 29.21
N GLU A 353 -8.13 -45.18 28.09
CA GLU A 353 -8.63 -46.56 28.06
C GLU A 353 -7.59 -47.53 28.66
N THR A 354 -6.32 -47.37 28.27
CA THR A 354 -5.21 -48.17 28.79
C THR A 354 -5.03 -48.02 30.31
N PHE A 355 -5.22 -46.80 30.85
CA PHE A 355 -5.16 -46.54 32.28
C PHE A 355 -6.35 -47.16 33.03
N VAL A 356 -7.56 -47.05 32.49
CA VAL A 356 -8.78 -47.60 33.12
C VAL A 356 -8.75 -49.14 33.18
N ASP A 357 -8.11 -49.78 32.21
CA ASP A 357 -7.99 -51.25 32.15
C ASP A 357 -7.09 -51.84 33.25
N ASP A 358 -6.03 -51.12 33.66
CA ASP A 358 -5.11 -51.56 34.72
C ASP A 358 -4.41 -50.37 35.43
N PRO A 359 -5.15 -49.59 36.27
CA PRO A 359 -4.60 -48.39 36.90
C PRO A 359 -3.35 -48.61 37.77
N PRO A 360 -3.28 -49.65 38.64
CA PRO A 360 -2.14 -49.86 39.54
C PRO A 360 -0.79 -49.92 38.81
N ARG A 361 -0.77 -50.49 37.60
CA ARG A 361 0.43 -50.62 36.77
C ARG A 361 1.12 -49.30 36.43
N PHE A 362 0.37 -48.21 36.34
CA PHE A 362 0.87 -46.89 35.94
C PHE A 362 1.12 -45.97 37.14
N LEU A 363 0.50 -46.26 38.28
CA LEU A 363 0.65 -45.48 39.50
C LEU A 363 1.95 -45.81 40.27
N GLU A 364 2.45 -47.05 40.18
CA GLU A 364 3.71 -47.45 40.81
C GLU A 364 4.97 -46.75 40.24
N ARG A 365 4.86 -46.06 39.09
CA ARG A 365 5.99 -45.37 38.43
C ARG A 365 6.12 -43.89 38.81
N VAL A 366 5.09 -43.27 39.38
CA VAL A 366 5.04 -41.82 39.62
C VAL A 366 5.54 -41.45 41.03
N GLU A 367 5.66 -42.42 41.94
CA GLU A 367 6.10 -42.21 43.34
C GLU A 367 7.60 -42.48 43.61
N SER A 368 8.51 -42.25 42.63
CA SER A 368 9.98 -42.45 42.83
C SER A 368 10.83 -41.27 42.38
#